data_AF-A0A505IAW9-F1
#
_entry.id   AF-A0A505IAW9-F1
#
_cell.length_a   1.000
_cell.length_b   1.000
_cell.length_c   1.000
_cell.angle_alpha   90.00
_cell.angle_beta   90.00
_cell.angle_gamma   90.00
#
_symmetry.space_group_name_H-M   'P 1'
#
loop_
_entity.id
_entity.type
_entity.pdbx_description
1 polymer ?
#
loop_
_entity_poly.entity_id
_entity_poly.type
_entity_poly.pdbx_seq_one_letter_code
_entity_poly.pdbx_strand_id
1 'polypeptide(L)' 'MASTSATPVEDLIREKITTAFSPSTLIIRNDSHLHAHHNAMRGSTSKETHFQFVILSTGWDYGFL' A
#
# COMPACT_ATOMS: atom_id res chain seq x y z
N MET A 1 -7.55 -9.97 -21.77
CA MET A 1 -7.03 -10.53 -20.51
C MET A 1 -6.29 -9.42 -19.80
N ALA A 2 -6.81 -8.92 -18.68
CA ALA A 2 -6.05 -7.95 -17.88
C ALA A 2 -4.77 -8.65 -17.41
N SER A 3 -3.61 -8.11 -17.80
CA SER A 3 -2.32 -8.58 -17.29
C SER A 3 -2.33 -8.40 -15.78
N THR A 4 -2.23 -9.50 -15.03
CA THR A 4 -2.05 -9.44 -13.58
C THR A 4 -0.81 -8.61 -13.30
N SER A 5 -0.98 -7.48 -12.60
CA SER A 5 0.13 -6.60 -12.26
C SER A 5 1.24 -7.34 -11.54
N ALA A 6 2.47 -6.83 -11.64
CA ALA A 6 3.60 -7.31 -10.85
C ALA A 6 3.50 -6.87 -9.37
N THR A 7 2.68 -5.86 -9.09
CA THR A 7 2.48 -5.24 -7.77
C THR A 7 0.99 -5.08 -7.42
N PRO A 8 0.19 -6.15 -7.47
CA PRO A 8 -1.26 -6.06 -7.32
C PRO A 8 -1.72 -5.46 -5.99
N VAL A 9 -0.97 -5.64 -4.90
CA VAL A 9 -1.30 -5.04 -3.60
C VAL A 9 -0.95 -3.57 -3.58
N GLU A 10 0.22 -3.17 -4.08
CA GLU A 10 0.58 -1.75 -4.21
C GLU A 10 -0.45 -0.98 -5.05
N ASP A 11 -0.91 -1.58 -6.15
CA ASP A 11 -1.89 -0.98 -7.04
C ASP A 11 -3.21 -0.73 -6.31
N LEU A 12 -3.70 -1.73 -5.56
CA LEU A 12 -4.89 -1.60 -4.73
C LEU A 12 -4.72 -0.55 -3.63
N ILE A 13 -3.54 -0.44 -3.03
CA ILE A 13 -3.26 0.60 -2.04
C ILE A 13 -3.33 1.97 -2.68
N ARG A 14 -2.70 2.15 -3.84
CA ARG A 14 -2.70 3.41 -4.59
C ARG A 14 -4.11 3.83 -4.96
N GLU A 15 -4.89 2.92 -5.53
CA GLU A 15 -6.30 3.17 -5.87
C GLU A 15 -7.08 3.63 -4.64
N LYS A 16 -7.08 2.84 -3.57
CA LYS A 16 -7.88 3.13 -2.36
C LYS A 16 -7.48 4.43 -1.69
N ILE A 17 -6.18 4.69 -1.51
CA ILE A 17 -5.69 5.91 -0.87
C ILE A 17 -6.01 7.14 -1.73
N THR A 18 -5.79 7.06 -3.04
CA THR A 18 -6.10 8.18 -3.94
C THR A 18 -7.59 8.48 -3.93
N THR A 19 -8.46 7.47 -4.00
CA THR A 19 -9.92 7.65 -3.94
C THR A 19 -10.39 8.23 -2.61
N ALA A 20 -9.86 7.74 -1.48
CA ALA A 20 -10.34 8.15 -0.16
C ALA A 20 -9.82 9.53 0.27
N PHE A 21 -8.58 9.89 -0.11
CA PHE A 21 -7.90 11.04 0.49
C PHE A 21 -7.49 12.13 -0.50
N SER A 22 -7.63 11.89 -1.81
CA SER A 22 -7.19 12.83 -2.87
C SER A 22 -5.85 13.51 -2.55
N PRO A 23 -4.78 12.75 -2.22
CA PRO A 23 -3.56 13.31 -1.67
C PRO A 23 -2.81 14.14 -2.72
N SER A 24 -2.17 15.23 -2.29
CA SER A 24 -1.23 15.97 -3.11
C SER A 24 0.12 15.25 -3.24
N THR A 25 0.49 14.43 -2.26
CA THR A 25 1.67 13.55 -2.31
C THR A 25 1.30 12.17 -1.77
N LEU A 26 1.61 11.12 -2.54
CA LEU A 26 1.53 9.72 -2.12
C LEU A 26 2.82 8.99 -2.50
N ILE A 27 3.62 8.63 -1.50
CA ILE A 27 4.79 7.77 -1.65
C ILE A 27 4.43 6.41 -1.06
N ILE A 28 4.63 5.36 -1.85
CA ILE A 28 4.47 3.97 -1.43
C ILE A 28 5.83 3.29 -1.58
N ARG A 29 6.31 2.66 -0.51
CA ARG A 29 7.55 1.85 -0.52
C ARG A 29 7.22 0.42 -0.12
N ASN A 30 7.51 -0.52 -1.02
CA ASN A 30 7.34 -1.95 -0.77
C ASN A 30 8.64 -2.56 -0.21
N ASP A 31 8.66 -2.76 1.10
CA ASP A 31 9.81 -3.29 1.84
C ASP A 31 9.73 -4.81 2.04
N SER A 32 8.78 -5.49 1.40
CA SER A 32 8.50 -6.91 1.62
C SER A 32 9.72 -7.82 1.40
N HIS A 33 10.62 -7.44 0.49
CA HIS A 33 11.85 -8.17 0.23
C HIS A 33 12.81 -8.18 1.44
N LEU A 34 12.77 -7.16 2.31
CA LEU A 34 13.55 -7.10 3.54
C LEU A 34 13.03 -8.09 4.60
N HIS A 35 11.81 -8.60 4.45
CA HIS A 35 11.13 -9.47 5.41
C HIS A 35 10.77 -10.85 4.86
N ALA A 36 11.16 -11.16 3.63
CA ALA A 36 10.78 -12.38 2.92
C ALA A 36 11.21 -13.68 3.62
N HIS A 37 12.24 -13.63 4.46
CA HIS A 37 12.78 -14.78 5.19
C HIS A 37 12.25 -14.92 6.63
N HIS A 38 11.35 -14.05 7.06
CA HIS A 38 10.81 -14.11 8.42
C HIS A 38 9.87 -15.32 8.58
N ASN A 39 9.96 -16.04 9.70
CA ASN A 39 9.16 -17.26 9.92
C ASN A 39 7.65 -17.00 9.84
N ALA A 40 7.19 -15.81 10.24
CA ALA A 40 5.79 -15.43 10.15
C ALA A 40 5.27 -15.33 8.70
N MET A 41 6.17 -15.29 7.71
CA MET A 41 5.82 -15.23 6.29
C MET A 41 5.67 -16.60 5.64
N ARG A 42 5.92 -17.70 6.37
CA ARG A 42 5.77 -19.06 5.82
C ARG A 42 4.32 -19.31 5.41
N GLY A 43 4.13 -19.70 4.15
CA GLY A 43 2.81 -20.00 3.59
C GLY A 43 2.05 -18.77 3.07
N SER A 44 2.64 -17.57 3.12
CA SER A 44 2.07 -16.39 2.44
C SER A 44 1.98 -16.65 0.94
N THR A 45 0.81 -16.40 0.35
CA THR A 45 0.58 -16.47 -1.09
C THR A 45 1.01 -15.19 -1.81
N SER A 46 1.14 -14.08 -1.07
CA SER A 46 1.63 -12.79 -1.57
C SER A 46 3.08 -12.56 -1.16
N LYS A 47 3.86 -11.96 -2.06
CA LYS A 47 5.19 -11.41 -1.77
C LYS A 47 5.14 -9.95 -1.34
N GLU A 48 3.96 -9.34 -1.32
CA GLU A 48 3.71 -7.96 -0.94
C GLU A 48 3.02 -7.93 0.43
N THR A 49 3.79 -7.65 1.47
CA THR A 49 3.42 -7.89 2.87
C THR A 49 3.86 -6.80 3.84
N HIS A 50 4.90 -6.03 3.48
CA HIS A 50 5.39 -4.91 4.29
C HIS A 50 5.49 -3.67 3.41
N PHE A 51 4.81 -2.61 3.84
CA PHE A 51 4.78 -1.34 3.13
C PHE A 51 4.95 -0.19 4.09
N GLN A 52 5.61 0.86 3.60
CA GLN A 52 5.68 2.16 4.24
C GLN A 52 5.06 3.20 3.32
N PHE A 53 4.34 4.16 3.91
CA PHE A 53 3.62 5.18 3.15
C PHE A 53 3.90 6.57 3.70
N VAL A 54 3.97 7.55 2.80
CA VAL A 54 3.90 8.98 3.13
C VAL A 54 2.72 9.55 2.36
N ILE A 55 1.77 10.14 3.09
CA ILE A 55 0.53 10.70 2.54
C ILE A 55 0.45 12.16 2.98
N LEU A 56 0.43 13.07 2.02
CA LEU A 56 0.10 14.47 2.23
C LEU A 56 -1.25 14.75 1.57
N SER A 57 -2.22 15.18 2.37
CA SER A 57 -3.52 15.64 1.89
C SER A 57 -3.94 16.87 2.69
N THR A 58 -4.68 17.77 2.05
CA THR A 58 -5.29 18.93 2.71
C THR A 58 -6.68 18.61 3.24
N GLY A 59 -7.29 17.51 2.78
CA GLY A 59 -8.67 17.13 3.06
C GLY A 59 -8.85 16.19 4.24
N TRP A 60 -7.97 16.24 5.24
CA TRP A 60 -8.21 15.51 6.50
C TRP A 60 -9.41 16.16 7.18
N ASP A 61 -10.60 15.61 6.93
CA ASP A 61 -11.77 15.90 7.75
C ASP A 61 -11.54 15.24 9.11
N TYR A 62 -10.95 16.01 10.04
CA TYR A 62 -10.95 15.66 11.45
C TYR A 62 -12.38 15.82 11.96
N GLY A 63 -13.23 14.84 11.65
CA GLY A 63 -14.60 14.79 12.16
C GLY A 63 -14.56 15.01 13.67
N PHE A 64 -15.15 16.12 14.11
CA PHE A 64 -15.32 16.41 15.53
C PHE A 64 -16.08 15.24 16.16
N LEU A 65 -15.43 14.59 17.14
CA LEU A 65 -16.07 13.73 18.13
C LEU A 65 -17.07 14.54 18.97
#